data_AF-A0A1I6B883-F1
#
_entry.id   AF-A0A1I6B883-F1
#
_cell.length_a   1.000
_cell.length_b   1.000
_cell.length_c   1.000
_cell.angle_alpha   90.00
_cell.angle_beta   90.00
_cell.angle_gamma   90.00
#
_symmetry.space_group_name_H-M   'P 1'
#
loop_
_entity.id
_entity.type
_entity.pdbx_description
1 polymer ?
#
loop_
_entity_poly.entity_id
_entity_poly.type
_entity_poly.pdbx_seq_one_letter_code
_entity_poly.pdbx_strand_id
1 'polypeptide(L)'
;MKNCYLSLALLLGCCGIASAQAPTTPSKSEAVYKADQDTAFRRGSSIALDNLTEPQIESLAVLGRVWGFVKYYHPAVARGEHNMDAAMLRVLPQVLESKNAAARNQVLSAWVASFGPVPACRHCPEPSPDKIRLQADLAWLQDKKQLSNALSQQLVYLRQNRNQGEHYYVRPAPGPGNPVFQHEYSYATPETPDAGLRLLSLYRYWNMIAYFFPYRYAIGEDWQQVLPEFIPQFAAARTDEQYRLAALAIIARIHDTHANIIGGDKILNTYKGTLHAPVQVRFVEGQAVVTDYFHETLGPATGLQKGDVVLTVDGTKVTDLIKARQPITPASNEPTQLRNIARDLLRGPTDKVTLLVRRDGRDFLVPVARVPAAQLNLALNNGTPDPQAPAWRLLPGNIGLLTMGTLRKAQIPGIMQAAKETKGMVIDLRNYPAEFVVLDLAPYLMQRKTEFVRFSQPVVTYPGMFEHRQGPTLWASKGPAYAGKVIILVNELSQSQAEYTTMAFRTAPGAMVVGSTTAGADGNVSVIPLPGNINTWISGIGVYYPDGRETQRIGIVPDVVITPTIQGIRDGRDEVLEKAVQLIEGK
;
A
#
# COMPACT_ATOMS: atom_id res chain seq x y z
N MET A 1 -32.18 21.96 4.65
CA MET A 1 -30.83 22.18 4.04
C MET A 1 -29.73 22.49 5.09
N LYS A 2 -29.71 21.83 6.27
CA LYS A 2 -28.63 22.00 7.27
C LYS A 2 -28.01 20.69 7.81
N ASN A 3 -28.46 19.51 7.36
CA ASN A 3 -27.96 18.22 7.87
C ASN A 3 -27.04 17.44 6.90
N CYS A 4 -26.67 17.97 5.73
CA CYS A 4 -25.78 17.28 4.77
C CYS A 4 -24.30 17.68 4.86
N TYR A 5 -23.93 18.71 5.63
CA TYR A 5 -22.55 19.20 5.68
C TYR A 5 -21.66 18.50 6.72
N LEU A 6 -22.23 17.74 7.66
CA LEU A 6 -21.46 17.05 8.69
C LEU A 6 -20.80 15.74 8.23
N SER A 7 -21.25 15.15 7.12
CA SER A 7 -20.67 13.93 6.54
C SER A 7 -19.49 14.18 5.60
N LEU A 8 -19.20 15.45 5.26
CA LEU A 8 -18.21 15.80 4.24
C LEU A 8 -16.78 15.89 4.80
N ALA A 9 -16.62 16.18 6.10
CA ALA A 9 -15.30 16.29 6.75
C ALA A 9 -14.63 14.93 7.00
N LEU A 10 -15.39 13.82 6.95
CA LEU A 10 -14.92 12.48 7.34
C LEU A 10 -14.36 11.63 6.18
N LEU A 11 -14.44 12.12 4.94
CA LEU A 11 -13.77 11.52 3.77
C LEU A 11 -12.45 12.21 3.40
N LEU A 12 -12.15 13.37 4.02
CA LEU A 12 -11.06 14.27 3.63
C LEU A 12 -9.72 14.03 4.36
N GLY A 13 -9.66 13.08 5.28
CA GLY A 13 -8.51 12.86 6.15
C GLY A 13 -7.41 11.95 5.59
N CYS A 14 -6.98 12.10 4.33
CA CYS A 14 -5.84 11.35 3.76
C CYS A 14 -5.35 12.08 2.50
N CYS A 15 -4.40 13.00 2.62
CA CYS A 15 -3.45 13.41 1.56
C CYS A 15 -2.54 14.60 1.94
N GLY A 16 -2.63 15.14 3.16
CA GLY A 16 -1.50 15.90 3.72
C GLY A 16 -0.36 14.94 4.03
N ILE A 17 0.88 15.36 3.74
CA ILE A 17 2.12 14.80 4.32
C ILE A 17 1.81 14.36 5.75
N ALA A 18 2.19 13.13 6.12
CA ALA A 18 2.10 12.66 7.49
C ALA A 18 2.92 13.58 8.40
N SER A 19 2.32 14.71 8.81
CA SER A 19 2.75 15.44 9.98
C SER A 19 2.49 14.51 11.14
N ALA A 20 3.54 14.19 11.90
CA ALA A 20 3.42 13.62 13.22
C ALA A 20 2.21 14.25 13.91
N GLN A 21 1.26 13.41 14.35
CA GLN A 21 0.10 13.88 15.08
C GLN A 21 0.60 14.79 16.21
N ALA A 22 0.26 16.09 16.12
CA ALA A 22 0.41 16.98 17.26
C ALA A 22 -0.44 16.39 18.41
N PRO A 23 0.04 16.45 19.67
CA PRO A 23 -0.65 15.84 20.78
C PRO A 23 -2.05 16.42 20.91
N THR A 24 -3.06 15.58 20.67
CA THR A 24 -4.46 15.93 20.87
C THR A 24 -4.69 16.24 22.34
N THR A 25 -5.33 17.38 22.59
CA THR A 25 -5.83 17.83 23.89
C THR A 25 -6.61 16.70 24.58
N PRO A 26 -6.41 16.42 25.88
CA PRO A 26 -6.94 15.23 26.52
C PRO A 26 -8.46 15.34 26.65
N SER A 27 -9.19 14.45 26.00
CA SER A 27 -10.65 14.38 26.06
C SER A 27 -11.09 12.96 26.40
N LYS A 28 -11.78 12.86 27.55
CA LYS A 28 -12.28 11.67 28.25
C LYS A 28 -11.18 10.75 28.81
N SER A 29 -11.31 10.39 30.10
CA SER A 29 -10.40 9.42 30.73
C SER A 29 -10.35 8.16 29.87
N GLU A 30 -9.18 7.85 29.31
CA GLU A 30 -8.99 6.60 28.60
C GLU A 30 -9.38 5.46 29.54
N ALA A 31 -10.29 4.60 29.09
CA ALA A 31 -10.64 3.42 29.85
C ALA A 31 -9.35 2.63 30.12
N VAL A 32 -9.01 2.41 31.39
CA VAL A 32 -7.83 1.62 31.75
C VAL A 32 -8.15 0.15 31.48
N TYR A 33 -7.65 -0.39 30.38
CA TYR A 33 -7.84 -1.81 30.05
C TYR A 33 -6.87 -2.67 30.87
N LYS A 34 -7.28 -3.88 31.26
CA LYS A 34 -6.39 -4.82 31.97
C LYS A 34 -5.19 -5.21 31.12
N ALA A 35 -5.38 -5.29 29.80
CA ALA A 35 -4.31 -5.52 28.83
C ALA A 35 -3.20 -4.46 28.93
N ASP A 36 -3.52 -3.19 29.19
CA ASP A 36 -2.52 -2.12 29.29
C ASP A 36 -1.63 -2.26 30.54
N GLN A 37 -2.15 -2.91 31.59
CA GLN A 37 -1.45 -3.16 32.85
C GLN A 37 -0.45 -4.31 32.74
N ASP A 38 -0.67 -5.23 31.79
CA ASP A 38 0.30 -6.29 31.47
C ASP A 38 1.46 -5.71 30.66
N THR A 39 2.51 -5.34 31.38
CA THR A 39 3.73 -4.74 30.82
C THR A 39 4.83 -5.75 30.52
N ALA A 40 4.54 -7.06 30.64
CA ALA A 40 5.51 -8.09 30.35
C ALA A 40 6.07 -7.95 28.93
N PHE A 41 7.35 -8.26 28.78
CA PHE A 41 8.09 -8.24 27.53
C PHE A 41 8.20 -6.90 26.79
N ARG A 42 7.80 -5.77 27.41
CA ARG A 42 7.98 -4.43 26.79
C ARG A 42 9.44 -4.11 26.43
N ARG A 43 10.41 -4.74 27.11
CA ARG A 43 11.85 -4.57 26.89
C ARG A 43 12.51 -5.71 26.11
N GLY A 44 11.74 -6.72 25.68
CA GLY A 44 12.28 -7.95 25.08
C GLY A 44 11.54 -9.20 25.57
N SER A 45 11.51 -10.23 24.74
CA SER A 45 11.01 -11.56 25.06
C SER A 45 12.04 -12.48 25.72
N SER A 46 13.34 -12.26 25.45
CA SER A 46 14.44 -13.17 25.81
C SER A 46 14.32 -14.59 25.22
N ILE A 47 13.44 -14.79 24.23
CA ILE A 47 13.24 -16.07 23.55
C ILE A 47 14.28 -16.20 22.44
N ALA A 48 14.95 -17.36 22.38
CA ALA A 48 15.83 -17.75 21.30
C ALA A 48 15.10 -18.71 20.34
N LEU A 49 15.33 -18.53 19.03
CA LEU A 49 14.81 -19.38 17.96
C LEU A 49 15.96 -19.78 17.04
N ASP A 50 16.78 -20.71 17.50
CA ASP A 50 17.97 -21.17 16.78
C ASP A 50 17.72 -22.55 16.16
N ASN A 51 18.07 -22.73 14.89
CA ASN A 51 18.04 -24.02 14.19
C ASN A 51 16.69 -24.76 14.30
N LEU A 52 15.59 -24.07 13.98
CA LEU A 52 14.25 -24.64 14.04
C LEU A 52 14.12 -25.87 13.14
N THR A 53 13.66 -26.98 13.71
CA THR A 53 13.30 -28.20 12.97
C THR A 53 11.95 -28.03 12.26
N GLU A 54 11.67 -28.83 11.23
CA GLU A 54 10.38 -28.79 10.52
C GLU A 54 9.17 -28.95 11.47
N PRO A 55 9.14 -29.89 12.44
CA PRO A 55 8.01 -29.99 13.39
C PRO A 55 7.86 -28.75 14.30
N GLN A 56 8.95 -28.06 14.63
CA GLN A 56 8.89 -26.82 15.38
C GLN A 56 8.34 -25.68 14.52
N ILE A 57 8.76 -25.58 13.25
CA ILE A 57 8.21 -24.61 12.30
C ILE A 57 6.70 -24.82 12.13
N GLU A 58 6.25 -26.07 11.94
CA GLU A 58 4.82 -26.39 11.87
C GLU A 58 4.07 -26.00 13.16
N SER A 59 4.67 -26.28 14.31
CA SER A 59 4.06 -25.98 15.61
C SER A 59 3.94 -24.48 15.86
N LEU A 60 4.97 -23.71 15.48
CA LEU A 60 4.94 -22.25 15.49
C LEU A 60 3.95 -21.72 14.45
N ALA A 61 3.79 -22.32 13.28
CA ALA A 61 2.79 -21.89 12.31
C ALA A 61 1.36 -22.09 12.86
N VAL A 62 1.08 -23.22 13.53
CA VAL A 62 -0.19 -23.44 14.22
C VAL A 62 -0.41 -22.42 15.34
N LEU A 63 0.61 -22.14 16.16
CA LEU A 63 0.53 -21.09 17.19
C LEU A 63 0.18 -19.73 16.58
N GLY A 64 0.85 -19.32 15.50
CA GLY A 64 0.60 -18.02 14.84
C GLY A 64 -0.83 -17.87 14.32
N ARG A 65 -1.40 -18.94 13.75
CA ARG A 65 -2.80 -18.98 13.30
C ARG A 65 -3.79 -18.92 14.47
N VAL A 66 -3.58 -19.76 15.49
CA VAL A 66 -4.44 -19.80 16.68
C VAL A 66 -4.38 -18.48 17.44
N TRP A 67 -3.20 -17.89 17.58
CA TRP A 67 -3.00 -16.60 18.22
C TRP A 67 -3.82 -15.50 17.56
N GLY A 68 -3.71 -15.33 16.23
CA GLY A 68 -4.44 -14.27 15.54
C GLY A 68 -5.94 -14.52 15.49
N PHE A 69 -6.36 -15.79 15.35
CA PHE A 69 -7.77 -16.14 15.44
C PHE A 69 -8.35 -15.76 16.82
N VAL A 70 -7.72 -16.17 17.91
CA VAL A 70 -8.15 -15.82 19.27
C VAL A 70 -8.11 -14.30 19.49
N LYS A 71 -7.06 -13.63 19.02
CA LYS A 71 -6.87 -12.18 19.15
C LYS A 71 -8.05 -11.38 18.61
N TYR A 72 -8.63 -11.80 17.47
CA TYR A 72 -9.71 -11.05 16.82
C TYR A 72 -11.11 -11.60 17.11
N TYR A 73 -11.25 -12.87 17.52
CA TYR A 73 -12.56 -13.48 17.77
C TYR A 73 -12.98 -13.49 19.24
N HIS A 74 -12.05 -13.56 20.20
CA HIS A 74 -12.35 -13.82 21.60
C HIS A 74 -12.99 -12.62 22.33
N PRO A 75 -14.22 -12.75 22.90
CA PRO A 75 -14.90 -11.63 23.56
C PRO A 75 -14.13 -10.98 24.71
N ALA A 76 -13.41 -11.76 25.53
CA ALA A 76 -12.59 -11.18 26.61
C ALA A 76 -11.38 -10.39 26.07
N VAL A 77 -10.81 -10.82 24.95
CA VAL A 77 -9.70 -10.11 24.29
C VAL A 77 -10.21 -8.81 23.68
N ALA A 78 -11.37 -8.86 23.01
CA ALA A 78 -12.02 -7.68 22.44
C ALA A 78 -12.35 -6.60 23.50
N ARG A 79 -12.63 -7.00 24.76
CA ARG A 79 -12.83 -6.09 25.90
C ARG A 79 -11.53 -5.55 26.51
N GLY A 80 -10.36 -5.91 25.97
CA GLY A 80 -9.07 -5.48 26.50
C GLY A 80 -8.71 -6.13 27.84
N GLU A 81 -9.20 -7.35 28.10
CA GLU A 81 -8.86 -8.06 29.35
C GLU A 81 -7.47 -8.69 29.30
N HIS A 82 -6.92 -8.91 28.10
CA HIS A 82 -5.69 -9.67 27.89
C HIS A 82 -4.76 -8.98 26.89
N ASN A 83 -3.49 -8.84 27.25
CA ASN A 83 -2.44 -8.43 26.32
C ASN A 83 -2.02 -9.62 25.45
N MET A 84 -2.47 -9.64 24.20
CA MET A 84 -2.25 -10.75 23.27
C MET A 84 -0.80 -10.92 22.84
N ASP A 85 0.02 -9.87 22.85
CA ASP A 85 1.44 -10.02 22.56
C ASP A 85 2.14 -10.75 23.71
N ALA A 86 1.90 -10.30 24.94
CA ALA A 86 2.46 -10.94 26.13
C ALA A 86 1.93 -12.37 26.30
N ALA A 87 0.64 -12.61 26.05
CA ALA A 87 0.05 -13.94 26.10
C ALA A 87 0.68 -14.91 25.09
N MET A 88 1.03 -14.44 23.88
CA MET A 88 1.73 -15.24 22.88
C MET A 88 3.16 -15.58 23.33
N LEU A 89 3.90 -14.58 23.78
CA LEU A 89 5.30 -14.76 24.21
C LEU A 89 5.42 -15.69 25.42
N ARG A 90 4.42 -15.72 26.32
CA ARG A 90 4.40 -16.67 27.46
C ARG A 90 4.21 -18.13 27.04
N VAL A 91 3.39 -18.40 26.02
CA VAL A 91 3.07 -19.79 25.62
C VAL A 91 4.08 -20.33 24.60
N LEU A 92 4.76 -19.45 23.86
CA LEU A 92 5.69 -19.81 22.80
C LEU A 92 6.74 -20.85 23.25
N PRO A 93 7.45 -20.73 24.40
CA PRO A 93 8.43 -21.74 24.81
C PRO A 93 7.83 -23.14 24.98
N GLN A 94 6.62 -23.25 25.55
CA GLN A 94 5.94 -24.55 25.73
C GLN A 94 5.54 -25.17 24.38
N VAL A 95 5.16 -24.35 23.40
CA VAL A 95 4.89 -24.81 22.04
C VAL A 95 6.18 -25.28 21.36
N LEU A 96 7.28 -24.55 21.55
CA LEU A 96 8.59 -24.88 20.97
C LEU A 96 9.15 -26.20 21.52
N GLU A 97 8.90 -26.49 22.80
CA GLU A 97 9.31 -27.72 23.49
C GLU A 97 8.38 -28.92 23.24
N SER A 98 7.25 -28.70 22.56
CA SER A 98 6.26 -29.76 22.28
C SER A 98 6.83 -30.80 21.32
N LYS A 99 6.93 -32.05 21.79
CA LYS A 99 7.55 -33.15 21.04
C LYS A 99 6.77 -33.60 19.80
N ASN A 100 5.48 -33.27 19.71
CA ASN A 100 4.60 -33.65 18.61
C ASN A 100 3.32 -32.78 18.61
N ALA A 101 2.50 -32.95 17.56
CA ALA A 101 1.24 -32.21 17.41
C ALA A 101 0.27 -32.41 18.58
N ALA A 102 0.18 -33.61 19.17
CA ALA A 102 -0.73 -33.85 20.30
C ALA A 102 -0.33 -33.06 21.55
N ALA A 103 0.96 -33.05 21.90
CA ALA A 103 1.48 -32.26 23.01
C ALA A 103 1.26 -30.75 22.78
N ARG A 104 1.57 -30.26 21.57
CA ARG A 104 1.29 -28.87 21.18
C ARG A 104 -0.19 -28.52 21.36
N ASN A 105 -1.09 -29.39 20.89
CA ASN A 105 -2.52 -29.11 20.91
C ASN A 105 -3.09 -29.10 22.34
N GLN A 106 -2.51 -29.87 23.26
CA GLN A 106 -2.84 -29.77 24.69
C GLN A 106 -2.43 -28.41 25.26
N VAL A 107 -1.21 -27.95 24.97
CA VAL A 107 -0.72 -26.62 25.37
C VAL A 107 -1.63 -25.52 24.81
N LEU A 108 -1.94 -25.55 23.51
CA LEU A 108 -2.79 -24.55 22.86
C LEU A 108 -4.24 -24.60 23.38
N SER A 109 -4.80 -25.78 23.63
CA SER A 109 -6.16 -25.92 24.17
C SER A 109 -6.26 -25.32 25.59
N ALA A 110 -5.27 -25.58 26.45
CA ALA A 110 -5.19 -24.98 27.77
C ALA A 110 -4.99 -23.46 27.70
N TRP A 111 -4.14 -22.99 26.77
CA TRP A 111 -3.90 -21.57 26.55
C TRP A 111 -5.16 -20.82 26.09
N VAL A 112 -5.91 -21.37 25.13
CA VAL A 112 -7.19 -20.80 24.69
C VAL A 112 -8.20 -20.73 25.86
N ALA A 113 -8.29 -21.78 26.68
CA ALA A 113 -9.17 -21.80 27.83
C ALA A 113 -8.78 -20.77 28.92
N SER A 114 -7.51 -20.40 29.00
CA SER A 114 -7.00 -19.43 30.00
C SER A 114 -7.55 -18.01 29.82
N PHE A 115 -8.07 -17.66 28.63
CA PHE A 115 -8.67 -16.35 28.37
C PHE A 115 -10.06 -16.17 28.98
N GLY A 116 -10.61 -17.23 29.59
CA GLY A 116 -11.90 -17.25 30.26
C GLY A 116 -13.02 -17.84 29.39
N PRO A 117 -14.24 -17.94 29.94
CA PRO A 117 -15.36 -18.53 29.23
C PRO A 117 -15.77 -17.69 28.02
N VAL A 118 -16.20 -18.36 26.95
CA VAL A 118 -16.83 -17.74 25.77
C VAL A 118 -18.35 -17.87 25.93
N PRO A 119 -19.08 -16.79 26.25
CA PRO A 119 -20.53 -16.84 26.43
C PRO A 119 -21.23 -17.20 25.12
N ALA A 120 -22.29 -18.00 25.21
CA ALA A 120 -23.10 -18.31 24.04
C ALA A 120 -23.72 -17.04 23.44
N CYS A 121 -23.47 -16.80 22.17
CA CYS A 121 -24.01 -15.67 21.44
C CYS A 121 -25.43 -15.99 20.95
N ARG A 122 -26.44 -15.58 21.72
CA ARG A 122 -27.85 -15.86 21.41
C ARG A 122 -28.30 -15.22 20.08
N HIS A 123 -27.70 -14.09 19.72
CA HIS A 123 -27.98 -13.35 18.49
C HIS A 123 -26.65 -12.90 17.87
N CYS A 124 -25.96 -13.82 17.19
CA CYS A 124 -24.82 -13.50 16.34
C CYS A 124 -25.32 -13.42 14.90
N PRO A 125 -25.64 -12.22 14.37
CA PRO A 125 -26.12 -12.08 13.01
C PRO A 125 -25.07 -12.66 12.04
N GLU A 126 -25.48 -13.65 11.27
CA GLU A 126 -24.71 -14.06 10.11
C GLU A 126 -25.00 -13.05 8.98
N PRO A 127 -23.95 -12.53 8.33
CA PRO A 127 -24.09 -11.59 7.25
C PRO A 127 -24.86 -12.17 6.07
N SER A 128 -25.65 -11.32 5.43
CA SER A 128 -26.45 -11.71 4.27
C SER A 128 -25.54 -12.03 3.07
N PRO A 129 -25.68 -13.19 2.40
CA PRO A 129 -24.79 -13.62 1.32
C PRO A 129 -24.59 -12.60 0.19
N ASP A 130 -25.63 -11.84 -0.16
CA ASP A 130 -25.61 -10.79 -1.20
C ASP A 130 -24.69 -9.60 -0.85
N LYS A 131 -24.38 -9.41 0.43
CA LYS A 131 -23.49 -8.32 0.88
C LYS A 131 -22.04 -8.76 0.93
N ILE A 132 -21.74 -10.06 0.91
CA ILE A 132 -20.41 -10.59 1.17
C ILE A 132 -19.53 -10.43 -0.08
N ARG A 133 -18.46 -9.64 0.02
CA ARG A 133 -17.41 -9.57 -1.00
C ARG A 133 -16.34 -10.63 -0.79
N LEU A 134 -15.96 -10.86 0.47
CA LEU A 134 -14.86 -11.74 0.84
C LEU A 134 -15.04 -12.25 2.27
N GLN A 135 -14.65 -13.50 2.52
CA GLN A 135 -14.56 -14.07 3.87
C GLN A 135 -13.12 -14.46 4.21
N ALA A 136 -12.83 -14.74 5.47
CA ALA A 136 -11.57 -15.37 5.86
C ALA A 136 -11.58 -16.84 5.49
N ASP A 137 -10.42 -17.33 5.05
CA ASP A 137 -10.19 -18.77 4.94
C ASP A 137 -9.99 -19.37 6.35
N LEU A 138 -11.04 -20.04 6.82
CA LEU A 138 -11.10 -20.68 8.14
C LEU A 138 -11.29 -22.19 8.03
N ALA A 139 -11.04 -22.79 6.87
CA ALA A 139 -11.16 -24.23 6.69
C ALA A 139 -10.22 -25.00 7.62
N TRP A 140 -9.05 -24.42 7.94
CA TRP A 140 -8.05 -24.98 8.85
C TRP A 140 -8.57 -25.21 10.28
N LEU A 141 -9.65 -24.53 10.70
CA LEU A 141 -10.28 -24.79 12.01
C LEU A 141 -10.80 -26.24 12.14
N GLN A 142 -11.07 -26.90 11.01
CA GLN A 142 -11.54 -28.28 10.95
C GLN A 142 -10.42 -29.30 10.70
N ASP A 143 -9.17 -28.86 10.54
CA ASP A 143 -8.04 -29.76 10.40
C ASP A 143 -7.71 -30.42 11.74
N LYS A 144 -8.41 -31.51 12.03
CA LYS A 144 -8.25 -32.31 13.25
C LYS A 144 -6.90 -33.03 13.31
N LYS A 145 -6.21 -33.21 12.18
CA LYS A 145 -4.85 -33.78 12.20
C LYS A 145 -3.88 -32.78 12.81
N GLN A 146 -4.02 -31.50 12.45
CA GLN A 146 -3.19 -30.44 13.01
C GLN A 146 -3.67 -29.95 14.37
N LEU A 147 -4.98 -29.84 14.62
CA LEU A 147 -5.50 -29.21 15.85
C LEU A 147 -5.93 -30.19 16.95
N SER A 148 -6.12 -31.49 16.67
CA SER A 148 -6.93 -32.39 17.51
C SER A 148 -8.42 -32.02 17.55
N ASN A 149 -9.27 -32.98 17.94
CA ASN A 149 -10.71 -32.76 18.07
C ASN A 149 -11.05 -31.67 19.09
N ALA A 150 -10.38 -31.65 20.25
CA ALA A 150 -10.71 -30.76 21.35
C ALA A 150 -10.46 -29.29 21.01
N LEU A 151 -9.26 -28.94 20.54
CA LEU A 151 -8.93 -27.57 20.15
C LEU A 151 -9.75 -27.13 18.94
N SER A 152 -9.94 -28.00 17.93
CA SER A 152 -10.80 -27.69 16.78
C SER A 152 -12.22 -27.30 17.22
N GLN A 153 -12.84 -28.09 18.12
CA GLN A 153 -14.16 -27.78 18.67
C GLN A 153 -14.17 -26.46 19.45
N GLN A 154 -13.14 -26.17 20.25
CA GLN A 154 -13.02 -24.90 20.97
C GLN A 154 -12.97 -23.70 20.03
N LEU A 155 -12.16 -23.77 18.96
CA LEU A 155 -12.03 -22.67 18.01
C LEU A 155 -13.29 -22.48 17.14
N VAL A 156 -13.95 -23.57 16.75
CA VAL A 156 -15.24 -23.52 16.04
C VAL A 156 -16.33 -22.91 16.94
N TYR A 157 -16.38 -23.33 18.22
CA TYR A 157 -17.29 -22.73 19.19
C TYR A 157 -17.00 -21.24 19.38
N LEU A 158 -15.72 -20.85 19.45
CA LEU A 158 -15.34 -19.44 19.54
C LEU A 158 -15.79 -18.64 18.29
N ARG A 159 -15.66 -19.19 17.08
CA ARG A 159 -16.16 -18.54 15.85
C ARG A 159 -17.66 -18.24 15.90
N GLN A 160 -18.45 -19.21 16.37
CA GLN A 160 -19.90 -19.13 16.47
C GLN A 160 -20.35 -18.13 17.55
N ASN A 161 -19.49 -17.92 18.56
CA ASN A 161 -19.77 -17.08 19.72
C ASN A 161 -18.82 -15.86 19.82
N ARG A 162 -18.38 -15.39 18.65
CA ARG A 162 -17.41 -14.29 18.49
C ARG A 162 -17.91 -12.97 19.08
N ASN A 163 -16.98 -12.07 19.36
CA ASN A 163 -17.31 -10.70 19.77
C ASN A 163 -18.26 -9.99 18.76
N GLN A 164 -19.30 -9.34 19.28
CA GLN A 164 -20.27 -8.56 18.49
C GLN A 164 -20.18 -7.04 18.72
N GLY A 165 -19.26 -6.59 19.59
CA GLY A 165 -19.14 -5.18 19.97
C GLY A 165 -17.86 -4.51 19.46
N GLU A 166 -17.47 -3.43 20.13
CA GLU A 166 -16.17 -2.81 19.95
C GLU A 166 -15.03 -3.79 20.25
N HIS A 167 -13.84 -3.48 19.74
CA HIS A 167 -12.68 -4.36 19.85
C HIS A 167 -11.44 -3.56 20.22
N TYR A 168 -10.76 -4.00 21.28
CA TYR A 168 -9.55 -3.38 21.81
C TYR A 168 -8.49 -3.20 20.72
N TYR A 169 -8.14 -4.24 19.96
CA TYR A 169 -7.09 -4.15 18.93
C TYR A 169 -7.45 -3.50 17.59
N VAL A 170 -8.74 -3.38 17.23
CA VAL A 170 -9.12 -2.93 15.89
C VAL A 170 -10.45 -2.23 15.88
N ARG A 171 -10.55 -1.14 15.14
CA ARG A 171 -11.82 -0.44 14.89
C ARG A 171 -11.90 0.06 13.45
N PRO A 172 -13.09 0.30 12.91
CA PRO A 172 -13.22 0.99 11.63
C PRO A 172 -12.77 2.46 11.76
N ALA A 173 -12.09 2.98 10.74
CA ALA A 173 -11.81 4.40 10.61
C ALA A 173 -13.13 5.18 10.44
N PRO A 174 -13.32 6.33 11.12
CA PRO A 174 -14.51 7.16 10.96
C PRO A 174 -14.63 7.65 9.51
N GLY A 175 -15.72 7.31 8.83
CA GLY A 175 -15.91 7.62 7.41
C GLY A 175 -15.61 6.41 6.51
N PRO A 176 -14.39 6.29 5.94
CA PRO A 176 -14.06 5.27 4.93
C PRO A 176 -14.06 3.83 5.47
N GLY A 177 -14.07 3.62 6.79
CA GLY A 177 -14.27 2.30 7.38
C GLY A 177 -13.11 1.31 7.24
N ASN A 178 -11.95 1.74 6.72
CA ASN A 178 -10.73 0.92 6.70
C ASN A 178 -10.29 0.55 8.13
N PRO A 179 -9.57 -0.57 8.34
CA PRO A 179 -9.16 -1.01 9.67
C PRO A 179 -8.16 -0.03 10.30
N VAL A 180 -8.37 0.33 11.55
CA VAL A 180 -7.41 1.04 12.40
C VAL A 180 -6.95 0.08 13.47
N PHE A 181 -5.68 -0.31 13.40
CA PHE A 181 -5.04 -1.14 14.42
C PHE A 181 -4.61 -0.25 15.59
N GLN A 182 -4.99 -0.64 16.80
CA GLN A 182 -4.81 0.15 18.00
C GLN A 182 -4.31 -0.76 19.13
N HIS A 183 -3.66 -0.16 20.12
CA HIS A 183 -3.01 -0.89 21.22
C HIS A 183 -1.97 -1.93 20.75
N GLU A 184 -1.35 -1.69 19.60
CA GLU A 184 -0.22 -2.48 19.10
C GLU A 184 1.08 -1.78 19.50
N TYR A 185 1.77 -2.32 20.51
CA TYR A 185 2.99 -1.73 21.01
C TYR A 185 4.10 -1.76 19.93
N SER A 186 4.83 -0.66 19.76
CA SER A 186 5.85 -0.57 18.69
C SER A 186 7.12 -1.36 18.99
N TYR A 187 7.36 -1.71 20.26
CA TYR A 187 8.61 -2.30 20.74
C TYR A 187 9.82 -1.56 20.19
N ALA A 188 9.81 -0.22 20.29
CA ALA A 188 10.90 0.60 19.81
C ALA A 188 12.18 0.30 20.60
N THR A 189 13.24 -0.05 19.87
CA THR A 189 14.56 -0.38 20.40
C THR A 189 15.63 0.16 19.44
N PRO A 190 16.80 0.62 19.94
CA PRO A 190 17.93 0.99 19.10
C PRO A 190 18.52 -0.18 18.32
N GLU A 191 18.39 -1.39 18.86
CA GLU A 191 18.93 -2.65 18.31
C GLU A 191 17.82 -3.50 17.70
N THR A 192 18.20 -4.55 16.97
CA THR A 192 17.24 -5.52 16.40
C THR A 192 16.44 -6.19 17.51
N PRO A 193 15.10 -6.31 17.39
CA PRO A 193 14.31 -7.06 18.36
C PRO A 193 14.79 -8.52 18.47
N ASP A 194 14.68 -9.10 19.66
CA ASP A 194 14.98 -10.52 19.87
C ASP A 194 14.05 -11.45 19.06
N ALA A 195 14.36 -12.75 19.03
CA ALA A 195 13.69 -13.69 18.13
C ALA A 195 12.18 -13.80 18.40
N GLY A 196 11.74 -13.74 19.67
CA GLY A 196 10.32 -13.75 20.00
C GLY A 196 9.59 -12.51 19.50
N LEU A 197 10.19 -11.32 19.61
CA LEU A 197 9.59 -10.09 19.07
C LEU A 197 9.61 -10.03 17.54
N ARG A 198 10.63 -10.59 16.88
CA ARG A 198 10.63 -10.78 15.43
C ARG A 198 9.52 -11.74 14.99
N LEU A 199 9.31 -12.85 15.70
CA LEU A 199 8.21 -13.76 15.39
C LEU A 199 6.83 -13.13 15.64
N LEU A 200 6.69 -12.30 16.69
CA LEU A 200 5.47 -11.51 16.92
C LEU A 200 5.18 -10.56 15.74
N SER A 201 6.22 -9.95 15.16
CA SER A 201 6.10 -9.12 13.96
C SER A 201 5.51 -9.88 12.78
N LEU A 202 6.06 -11.07 12.52
CA LEU A 202 5.54 -11.97 11.49
C LEU A 202 4.07 -12.33 11.76
N TYR A 203 3.72 -12.74 12.98
CA TYR A 203 2.34 -13.09 13.31
C TYR A 203 1.38 -11.92 13.18
N ARG A 204 1.78 -10.72 13.63
CA ARG A 204 0.98 -9.49 13.46
C ARG A 204 0.69 -9.24 11.99
N TYR A 205 1.73 -9.13 11.17
CA TYR A 205 1.55 -8.86 9.75
C TYR A 205 0.69 -9.94 9.09
N TRP A 206 1.07 -11.22 9.24
CA TRP A 206 0.38 -12.33 8.61
C TRP A 206 -1.13 -12.37 8.95
N ASN A 207 -1.48 -12.19 10.23
CA ASN A 207 -2.87 -12.20 10.65
C ASN A 207 -3.62 -10.92 10.26
N MET A 208 -2.98 -9.75 10.32
CA MET A 208 -3.61 -8.51 9.86
C MET A 208 -3.97 -8.60 8.36
N ILE A 209 -3.13 -9.24 7.55
CA ILE A 209 -3.51 -9.58 6.16
C ILE A 209 -4.66 -10.59 6.12
N ALA A 210 -4.54 -11.71 6.84
CA ALA A 210 -5.51 -12.80 6.85
C ALA A 210 -6.94 -12.35 7.24
N TYR A 211 -7.07 -11.29 8.05
CA TYR A 211 -8.38 -10.79 8.51
C TYR A 211 -8.78 -9.44 7.91
N PHE A 212 -7.84 -8.56 7.55
CA PHE A 212 -8.15 -7.16 7.23
C PHE A 212 -7.56 -6.64 5.92
N PHE A 213 -7.02 -7.51 5.06
CA PHE A 213 -6.70 -7.14 3.68
C PHE A 213 -7.89 -7.46 2.74
N PRO A 214 -8.44 -6.49 2.01
CA PRO A 214 -9.60 -6.69 1.13
C PRO A 214 -9.28 -7.49 -0.14
N TYR A 215 -8.00 -7.64 -0.48
CA TYR A 215 -7.53 -8.25 -1.72
C TYR A 215 -6.82 -9.59 -1.49
N ARG A 216 -7.16 -10.35 -0.43
CA ARG A 216 -6.51 -11.64 -0.15
C ARG A 216 -6.55 -12.63 -1.33
N TYR A 217 -7.64 -12.64 -2.09
CA TYR A 217 -7.78 -13.47 -3.28
C TYR A 217 -6.78 -13.08 -4.39
N ALA A 218 -6.25 -11.86 -4.35
CA ALA A 218 -5.32 -11.32 -5.33
C ALA A 218 -3.85 -11.47 -4.89
N ILE A 219 -3.55 -12.09 -3.74
CA ILE A 219 -2.17 -12.39 -3.33
C ILE A 219 -1.52 -13.37 -4.33
N GLY A 220 -2.30 -14.28 -4.93
CA GLY A 220 -1.82 -15.17 -6.00
C GLY A 220 -1.13 -16.45 -5.52
N GLU A 221 -1.18 -16.73 -4.23
CA GLU A 221 -0.65 -17.94 -3.59
C GLU A 221 -1.43 -18.28 -2.33
N ASP A 222 -1.20 -19.47 -1.78
CA ASP A 222 -1.81 -19.89 -0.51
C ASP A 222 -1.16 -19.15 0.66
N TRP A 223 -1.87 -18.15 1.18
CA TRP A 223 -1.43 -17.37 2.34
C TRP A 223 -1.12 -18.23 3.56
N GLN A 224 -1.76 -19.41 3.71
CA GLN A 224 -1.48 -20.34 4.81
C GLN A 224 -0.06 -20.91 4.76
N GLN A 225 0.54 -21.06 3.58
CA GLN A 225 1.92 -21.55 3.40
C GLN A 225 2.98 -20.46 3.61
N VAL A 226 2.60 -19.19 3.44
CA VAL A 226 3.52 -18.06 3.65
C VAL A 226 3.99 -18.00 5.10
N LEU A 227 3.12 -18.32 6.07
CA LEU A 227 3.51 -18.29 7.48
C LEU A 227 4.68 -19.24 7.81
N PRO A 228 4.60 -20.57 7.58
CA PRO A 228 5.71 -21.48 7.83
C PRO A 228 6.96 -21.17 7.00
N GLU A 229 6.82 -20.63 5.80
CA GLU A 229 7.95 -20.19 4.96
C GLU A 229 8.77 -19.05 5.62
N PHE A 230 8.09 -18.09 6.25
CA PHE A 230 8.73 -16.91 6.84
C PHE A 230 9.19 -17.07 8.29
N ILE A 231 8.67 -18.06 9.04
CA ILE A 231 9.13 -18.36 10.40
C ILE A 231 10.66 -18.51 10.50
N PRO A 232 11.32 -19.37 9.70
CA PRO A 232 12.78 -19.52 9.77
C PRO A 232 13.52 -18.24 9.36
N GLN A 233 12.99 -17.47 8.41
CA GLN A 233 13.60 -16.21 7.96
C GLN A 233 13.59 -15.16 9.09
N PHE A 234 12.44 -14.99 9.77
CA PHE A 234 12.33 -14.07 10.90
C PHE A 234 13.13 -14.55 12.12
N ALA A 235 13.28 -15.85 12.33
CA ALA A 235 14.13 -16.41 13.37
C ALA A 235 15.63 -16.13 13.09
N ALA A 236 16.06 -16.28 11.83
CA ALA A 236 17.45 -16.10 11.39
C ALA A 236 17.89 -14.64 11.22
N ALA A 237 16.96 -13.69 11.09
CA ALA A 237 17.24 -12.26 10.84
C ALA A 237 17.81 -11.47 12.05
N ARG A 238 19.05 -11.76 12.44
CA ARG A 238 19.68 -11.31 13.70
C ARG A 238 20.24 -9.90 13.67
N THR A 239 20.29 -9.26 12.51
CA THR A 239 20.75 -7.88 12.37
C THR A 239 19.61 -6.96 11.93
N ASP A 240 19.83 -5.66 12.10
CA ASP A 240 18.80 -4.67 11.78
C ASP A 240 18.41 -4.75 10.31
N GLU A 241 19.41 -4.86 9.45
CA GLU A 241 19.25 -5.02 8.01
C GLU A 241 18.47 -6.29 7.67
N GLN A 242 18.91 -7.45 8.19
CA GLN A 242 18.24 -8.72 7.90
C GLN A 242 16.77 -8.70 8.34
N TYR A 243 16.47 -8.07 9.48
CA TYR A 243 15.09 -7.97 9.97
C TYR A 243 14.21 -7.07 9.10
N ARG A 244 14.71 -5.90 8.66
CA ARG A 244 13.94 -5.04 7.73
C ARG A 244 13.78 -5.70 6.36
N LEU A 245 14.78 -6.43 5.88
CA LEU A 245 14.68 -7.17 4.61
C LEU A 245 13.70 -8.34 4.70
N ALA A 246 13.68 -9.09 5.81
CA ALA A 246 12.68 -10.14 6.04
C ALA A 246 11.26 -9.56 6.13
N ALA A 247 11.09 -8.42 6.80
CA ALA A 247 9.82 -7.71 6.86
C ALA A 247 9.39 -7.21 5.47
N LEU A 248 10.29 -6.57 4.70
CA LEU A 248 10.00 -6.16 3.32
C LEU A 248 9.63 -7.34 2.43
N ALA A 249 10.30 -8.48 2.60
CA ALA A 249 10.05 -9.67 1.80
C ALA A 249 8.61 -10.17 1.99
N ILE A 250 8.12 -10.32 3.23
CA ILE A 250 6.72 -10.71 3.45
C ILE A 250 5.73 -9.61 3.03
N ILE A 251 6.10 -8.34 3.23
CA ILE A 251 5.28 -7.20 2.78
C ILE A 251 5.10 -7.22 1.27
N ALA A 252 6.14 -7.57 0.50
CA ALA A 252 6.07 -7.63 -0.95
C ALA A 252 5.13 -8.73 -1.47
N ARG A 253 4.88 -9.78 -0.70
CA ARG A 253 4.05 -10.94 -1.10
C ARG A 253 2.59 -10.59 -1.32
N ILE A 254 2.07 -9.54 -0.67
CA ILE A 254 0.65 -9.19 -0.83
C ILE A 254 0.34 -8.41 -2.11
N HIS A 255 1.38 -8.05 -2.89
CA HIS A 255 1.26 -7.28 -4.13
C HIS A 255 0.41 -6.01 -3.96
N ASP A 256 0.83 -5.15 -3.04
CA ASP A 256 0.18 -3.87 -2.78
C ASP A 256 1.22 -2.74 -2.77
N THR A 257 1.08 -1.81 -3.71
CA THR A 257 1.98 -0.64 -3.81
C THR A 257 1.93 0.26 -2.57
N HIS A 258 0.84 0.27 -1.81
CA HIS A 258 0.82 0.98 -0.53
C HIS A 258 1.69 0.31 0.53
N ALA A 259 1.85 -1.01 0.47
CA ALA A 259 2.48 -1.77 1.53
C ALA A 259 3.99 -1.70 1.41
N ASN A 260 4.62 -0.77 2.13
CA ASN A 260 6.07 -0.65 2.22
C ASN A 260 6.47 -0.28 3.65
N ILE A 261 7.75 -0.34 4.00
CA ILE A 261 8.23 0.23 5.26
C ILE A 261 8.29 1.76 5.07
N ILE A 262 7.50 2.49 5.87
CA ILE A 262 7.29 3.93 5.72
C ILE A 262 8.18 4.74 6.66
N GLY A 263 8.23 6.07 6.43
CA GLY A 263 8.91 7.01 7.34
C GLY A 263 10.41 7.18 7.11
N GLY A 264 10.94 6.74 5.96
CA GLY A 264 12.35 6.92 5.61
C GLY A 264 13.28 6.12 6.51
N ASP A 265 12.96 4.84 6.74
CA ASP A 265 13.73 3.92 7.57
C ASP A 265 15.25 4.02 7.29
N LYS A 266 16.01 4.37 8.33
CA LYS A 266 17.44 4.66 8.22
C LYS A 266 18.24 3.41 7.82
N ILE A 267 17.84 2.24 8.28
CA ILE A 267 18.55 0.98 8.02
C ILE A 267 18.41 0.62 6.54
N LEU A 268 17.19 0.67 6.00
CA LEU A 268 16.95 0.46 4.58
C LEU A 268 17.61 1.53 3.72
N ASN A 269 17.64 2.78 4.19
CA ASN A 269 18.34 3.85 3.49
C ASN A 269 19.85 3.62 3.43
N THR A 270 20.46 3.09 4.50
CA THR A 270 21.87 2.70 4.51
C THR A 270 22.12 1.49 3.62
N TYR A 271 21.27 0.46 3.68
CA TYR A 271 21.35 -0.73 2.82
C TYR A 271 21.33 -0.37 1.33
N LYS A 272 20.45 0.55 0.93
CA LYS A 272 20.40 1.07 -0.46
C LYS A 272 21.55 2.02 -0.79
N GLY A 273 22.27 2.53 0.21
CA GLY A 273 23.23 3.63 0.11
C GLY A 273 22.57 5.01 0.15
N THR A 274 23.29 6.09 0.46
CA THR A 274 22.68 7.43 0.66
C THR A 274 23.08 8.45 -0.42
N LEU A 275 23.90 8.04 -1.38
CA LEU A 275 24.37 8.87 -2.49
C LEU A 275 23.66 8.46 -3.77
N HIS A 276 23.36 9.44 -4.61
CA HIS A 276 22.54 9.29 -5.81
C HIS A 276 23.27 9.84 -7.03
N ALA A 277 23.23 9.11 -8.15
CA ALA A 277 23.57 9.70 -9.44
C ALA A 277 22.56 10.82 -9.78
N PRO A 278 23.00 11.99 -10.29
CA PRO A 278 22.13 13.15 -10.54
C PRO A 278 21.25 13.02 -11.81
N VAL A 279 20.90 11.80 -12.20
CA VAL A 279 20.11 11.48 -13.39
C VAL A 279 18.87 10.65 -13.03
N GLN A 280 17.75 10.95 -13.67
CA GLN A 280 16.54 10.17 -13.56
C GLN A 280 16.59 8.98 -14.53
N VAL A 281 16.32 7.80 -14.01
CA VAL A 281 16.17 6.57 -14.81
C VAL A 281 14.73 6.07 -14.70
N ARG A 282 14.15 5.65 -15.82
CA ARG A 282 12.86 4.93 -15.88
C ARG A 282 12.98 3.74 -16.81
N PHE A 283 12.02 2.81 -16.72
CA PHE A 283 11.92 1.73 -17.68
C PHE A 283 11.10 2.17 -18.90
N VAL A 284 11.75 2.20 -20.05
CA VAL A 284 11.18 2.63 -21.34
C VAL A 284 11.56 1.56 -22.37
N GLU A 285 10.58 1.06 -23.13
CA GLU A 285 10.78 -0.07 -24.06
C GLU A 285 11.45 -1.28 -23.38
N GLY A 286 11.09 -1.54 -22.12
CA GLY A 286 11.64 -2.63 -21.30
C GLY A 286 13.10 -2.43 -20.83
N GLN A 287 13.68 -1.26 -21.06
CA GLN A 287 15.09 -0.96 -20.76
C GLN A 287 15.21 0.16 -19.73
N ALA A 288 16.26 0.13 -18.90
CA ALA A 288 16.54 1.23 -17.97
C ALA A 288 17.16 2.41 -18.73
N VAL A 289 16.42 3.50 -18.88
CA VAL A 289 16.75 4.64 -19.73
C VAL A 289 16.88 5.90 -18.91
N VAL A 290 17.92 6.70 -19.17
CA VAL A 290 18.05 8.05 -18.63
C VAL A 290 16.95 8.92 -19.25
N THR A 291 15.98 9.36 -18.47
CA THR A 291 14.83 10.13 -18.97
C THR A 291 14.93 11.62 -18.66
N ASP A 292 15.60 11.98 -17.57
CA ASP A 292 15.79 13.37 -17.17
C ASP A 292 16.96 13.53 -16.21
N TYR A 293 17.15 14.74 -15.67
CA TYR A 293 18.12 15.07 -14.64
C TYR A 293 17.45 15.56 -13.37
N PHE A 294 18.01 15.22 -12.20
CA PHE A 294 17.50 15.73 -10.92
C PHE A 294 18.02 17.13 -10.57
N HIS A 295 18.97 17.63 -11.35
CA HIS A 295 19.61 18.92 -11.16
C HIS A 295 20.16 19.42 -12.50
N GLU A 296 19.92 20.70 -12.81
CA GLU A 296 20.19 21.30 -14.13
C GLU A 296 21.69 21.28 -14.51
N THR A 297 22.58 21.43 -13.53
CA THR A 297 24.05 21.37 -13.77
C THR A 297 24.67 20.01 -13.48
N LEU A 298 24.38 19.38 -12.34
CA LEU A 298 25.00 18.11 -11.94
C LEU A 298 24.62 16.95 -12.86
N GLY A 299 23.40 16.93 -13.40
CA GLY A 299 22.94 15.88 -14.32
C GLY A 299 23.75 15.86 -15.62
N PRO A 300 23.77 16.96 -16.39
CA PRO A 300 24.60 17.06 -17.60
C PRO A 300 26.09 16.84 -17.36
N ALA A 301 26.61 17.26 -16.19
CA ALA A 301 28.02 17.07 -15.83
C ALA A 301 28.44 15.59 -15.71
N THR A 302 27.50 14.65 -15.63
CA THR A 302 27.80 13.20 -15.66
C THR A 302 28.25 12.69 -17.03
N GLY A 303 27.98 13.43 -18.11
CA GLY A 303 28.20 12.98 -19.49
C GLY A 303 27.14 12.00 -20.02
N LEU A 304 26.17 11.59 -19.18
CA LEU A 304 24.98 10.86 -19.62
C LEU A 304 24.05 11.80 -20.41
N GLN A 305 23.30 11.22 -21.34
CA GLN A 305 22.32 11.92 -22.18
C GLN A 305 20.94 11.29 -22.01
N LYS A 306 19.88 12.10 -22.18
CA LYS A 306 18.51 11.57 -22.25
C LYS A 306 18.42 10.55 -23.40
N GLY A 307 17.85 9.37 -23.13
CA GLY A 307 17.79 8.26 -24.06
C GLY A 307 18.99 7.31 -24.06
N ASP A 308 19.95 7.51 -23.15
CA ASP A 308 20.97 6.52 -22.83
C ASP A 308 20.36 5.32 -22.13
N VAL A 309 20.72 4.11 -22.59
CA VAL A 309 20.30 2.86 -21.94
C VAL A 309 21.39 2.40 -20.97
N VAL A 310 21.05 2.24 -19.69
CA VAL A 310 21.93 1.67 -18.67
C VAL A 310 21.85 0.14 -18.74
N LEU A 311 22.96 -0.50 -19.10
CA LEU A 311 23.08 -1.96 -19.21
C LEU A 311 23.59 -2.61 -17.92
N THR A 312 24.57 -1.98 -17.26
CA THR A 312 25.13 -2.45 -15.99
C THR A 312 25.37 -1.32 -15.00
N VAL A 313 25.31 -1.63 -13.71
CA VAL A 313 25.70 -0.74 -12.60
C VAL A 313 26.81 -1.45 -11.81
N ASP A 314 27.99 -0.85 -11.74
CA ASP A 314 29.20 -1.42 -11.12
C ASP A 314 29.46 -2.87 -11.61
N GLY A 315 29.36 -3.08 -12.92
CA GLY A 315 29.56 -4.37 -13.58
C GLY A 315 28.39 -5.37 -13.46
N THR A 316 27.39 -5.11 -12.63
CA THR A 316 26.21 -5.98 -12.49
C THR A 316 25.14 -5.61 -13.51
N LYS A 317 24.61 -6.58 -14.26
CA LYS A 317 23.55 -6.34 -15.25
C LYS A 317 22.30 -5.80 -14.57
N VAL A 318 21.64 -4.83 -15.21
CA VAL A 318 20.37 -4.28 -14.70
C VAL A 318 19.30 -5.37 -14.52
N THR A 319 19.26 -6.37 -15.42
CA THR A 319 18.35 -7.52 -15.29
C THR A 319 18.57 -8.33 -14.02
N ASP A 320 19.82 -8.46 -13.58
CA ASP A 320 20.16 -9.24 -12.39
C ASP A 320 19.85 -8.42 -11.13
N LEU A 321 20.07 -7.11 -11.18
CA LEU A 321 19.64 -6.17 -10.11
C LEU A 321 18.11 -6.18 -9.93
N ILE A 322 17.34 -6.20 -11.02
CA ILE A 322 15.88 -6.31 -10.96
C ILE A 322 15.49 -7.61 -10.25
N LYS A 323 16.01 -8.76 -10.70
CA LYS A 323 15.72 -10.07 -10.10
C LYS A 323 16.07 -10.12 -8.62
N ALA A 324 17.22 -9.57 -8.22
CA ALA A 324 17.66 -9.56 -6.82
C ALA A 324 16.78 -8.66 -5.93
N ARG A 325 16.24 -7.56 -6.46
CA ARG A 325 15.43 -6.59 -5.71
C ARG A 325 13.94 -6.88 -5.73
N GLN A 326 13.47 -7.66 -6.69
CA GLN A 326 12.06 -7.98 -6.88
C GLN A 326 11.39 -8.53 -5.61
N PRO A 327 11.97 -9.51 -4.88
CA PRO A 327 11.33 -10.10 -3.70
C PRO A 327 11.16 -9.13 -2.52
N ILE A 328 11.88 -8.01 -2.51
CA ILE A 328 11.86 -7.00 -1.45
C ILE A 328 11.35 -5.63 -1.93
N THR A 329 10.74 -5.58 -3.13
CA THR A 329 10.16 -4.35 -3.68
C THR A 329 8.65 -4.53 -3.81
N PRO A 330 7.87 -4.08 -2.82
CA PRO A 330 6.42 -4.14 -2.88
C PRO A 330 5.85 -3.28 -4.03
N ALA A 331 4.89 -3.85 -4.75
CA ALA A 331 4.13 -3.20 -5.81
C ALA A 331 2.93 -4.08 -6.19
N SER A 332 1.87 -3.47 -6.71
CA SER A 332 0.69 -4.22 -7.15
C SER A 332 0.87 -4.85 -8.53
N ASN A 333 1.72 -4.29 -9.38
CA ASN A 333 2.03 -4.79 -10.72
C ASN A 333 3.48 -4.52 -11.13
N GLU A 334 3.91 -5.20 -12.19
CA GLU A 334 5.28 -5.14 -12.70
C GLU A 334 5.71 -3.73 -13.12
N PRO A 335 4.94 -2.93 -13.89
CA PRO A 335 5.35 -1.56 -14.23
C PRO A 335 5.66 -0.71 -13.00
N THR A 336 4.87 -0.87 -11.94
CA THR A 336 5.04 -0.17 -10.67
C THR A 336 6.20 -0.70 -9.84
N GLN A 337 6.47 -1.99 -9.92
CA GLN A 337 7.65 -2.59 -9.29
C GLN A 337 8.92 -2.06 -9.95
N LEU A 338 8.97 -2.05 -11.29
CA LEU A 338 10.06 -1.50 -12.08
C LEU A 338 10.25 0.00 -11.80
N ARG A 339 9.17 0.77 -11.72
CA ARG A 339 9.20 2.18 -11.26
C ARG A 339 9.88 2.31 -9.89
N ASN A 340 9.52 1.48 -8.92
CA ASN A 340 10.10 1.53 -7.57
C ASN A 340 11.60 1.13 -7.59
N ILE A 341 11.98 0.11 -8.35
CA ILE A 341 13.38 -0.31 -8.53
C ILE A 341 14.20 0.80 -9.20
N ALA A 342 13.67 1.45 -10.24
CA ALA A 342 14.35 2.49 -11.01
C ALA A 342 14.79 3.67 -10.11
N ARG A 343 13.96 4.06 -9.15
CA ARG A 343 14.24 5.15 -8.18
C ARG A 343 15.51 4.93 -7.37
N ASP A 344 15.83 3.67 -7.07
CA ASP A 344 17.00 3.27 -6.29
C ASP A 344 18.07 2.58 -7.16
N LEU A 345 17.92 2.54 -8.50
CA LEU A 345 18.80 1.76 -9.38
C LEU A 345 20.25 2.25 -9.33
N LEU A 346 20.44 3.57 -9.38
CA LEU A 346 21.76 4.21 -9.41
C LEU A 346 22.20 4.77 -8.04
N ARG A 347 21.45 4.46 -6.99
CA ARG A 347 21.74 4.82 -5.61
C ARG A 347 22.81 3.87 -5.04
N GLY A 348 23.68 4.36 -4.14
CA GLY A 348 24.71 3.52 -3.53
C GLY A 348 25.51 4.20 -2.41
N PRO A 349 26.39 3.45 -1.73
CA PRO A 349 27.15 3.96 -0.58
C PRO A 349 28.42 4.72 -0.95
N THR A 350 28.90 4.60 -2.21
CA THR A 350 30.12 5.25 -2.71
C THR A 350 29.81 6.53 -3.47
N ASP A 351 30.77 7.46 -3.51
CA ASP A 351 30.68 8.74 -4.23
C ASP A 351 30.76 8.62 -5.76
N LYS A 352 31.00 7.41 -6.27
CA LYS A 352 31.06 7.11 -7.71
C LYS A 352 30.38 5.79 -8.03
N VAL A 353 29.90 5.70 -9.27
CA VAL A 353 29.36 4.49 -9.90
C VAL A 353 29.89 4.37 -11.31
N THR A 354 30.21 3.17 -11.75
CA THR A 354 30.57 2.90 -13.15
C THR A 354 29.39 2.27 -13.87
N LEU A 355 28.91 2.92 -14.91
CA LEU A 355 27.80 2.43 -15.73
C LEU A 355 28.31 1.92 -17.07
N LEU A 356 27.82 0.78 -17.53
CA LEU A 356 27.90 0.45 -18.96
C LEU A 356 26.64 0.99 -19.62
N VAL A 357 26.81 1.86 -20.60
CA VAL A 357 25.73 2.59 -21.24
C VAL A 357 25.74 2.34 -22.75
N ARG A 358 24.55 2.20 -23.33
CA ARG A 358 24.35 2.15 -24.78
C ARG A 358 23.77 3.45 -25.30
N ARG A 359 24.48 4.08 -26.24
CA ARG A 359 24.06 5.26 -27.02
C ARG A 359 24.31 4.99 -28.49
N ASP A 360 23.30 5.17 -29.34
CA ASP A 360 23.39 4.97 -30.80
C ASP A 360 24.02 3.62 -31.21
N GLY A 361 23.62 2.55 -30.51
CA GLY A 361 24.10 1.19 -30.77
C GLY A 361 25.53 0.90 -30.28
N ARG A 362 26.21 1.87 -29.65
CA ARG A 362 27.56 1.70 -29.09
C ARG A 362 27.53 1.64 -27.58
N ASP A 363 28.30 0.70 -27.03
CA ASP A 363 28.43 0.49 -25.59
C ASP A 363 29.74 1.11 -25.09
N PHE A 364 29.68 1.86 -23.99
CA PHE A 364 30.86 2.45 -23.35
C PHE A 364 30.64 2.62 -21.85
N LEU A 365 31.75 2.67 -21.11
CA LEU A 365 31.74 2.88 -19.67
C LEU A 365 31.67 4.38 -19.35
N VAL A 366 30.80 4.74 -18.41
CA VAL A 366 30.65 6.10 -17.91
C VAL A 366 30.85 6.10 -16.39
N PRO A 367 31.93 6.68 -15.87
CA PRO A 367 32.06 6.93 -14.43
C PRO A 367 31.18 8.13 -14.07
N VAL A 368 30.27 7.93 -13.13
CA VAL A 368 29.30 8.94 -12.70
C VAL A 368 29.49 9.24 -11.21
N ALA A 369 29.59 10.52 -10.86
CA ALA A 369 29.59 10.95 -9.47
C ALA A 369 28.20 10.76 -8.85
N ARG A 370 28.16 10.25 -7.63
CA ARG A 370 26.97 10.23 -6.78
C ARG A 370 27.07 11.34 -5.74
N VAL A 371 25.96 12.04 -5.49
CA VAL A 371 25.87 13.16 -4.55
C VAL A 371 24.79 12.89 -3.49
N PRO A 372 24.84 13.56 -2.31
CA PRO A 372 23.79 13.46 -1.31
C PRO A 372 22.42 13.88 -1.88
N ALA A 373 21.36 13.19 -1.45
CA ALA A 373 19.98 13.46 -1.87
C ALA A 373 19.54 14.92 -1.68
N ALA A 374 20.07 15.62 -0.66
CA ALA A 374 19.76 17.02 -0.37
C ALA A 374 20.20 17.99 -1.49
N GLN A 375 21.07 17.57 -2.40
CA GLN A 375 21.50 18.36 -3.56
C GLN A 375 20.61 18.14 -4.79
N LEU A 376 19.63 17.24 -4.74
CA LEU A 376 18.86 16.78 -5.89
C LEU A 376 17.36 16.97 -5.68
N ASN A 377 16.63 17.31 -6.75
CA ASN A 377 15.18 17.27 -6.74
C ASN A 377 14.65 15.85 -7.00
N LEU A 378 14.73 14.98 -5.98
CA LEU A 378 14.23 13.61 -6.09
C LEU A 378 12.70 13.50 -6.23
N ALA A 379 11.95 14.60 -6.01
CA ALA A 379 10.49 14.61 -6.19
C ALA A 379 10.07 14.35 -7.64
N LEU A 380 10.97 14.61 -8.61
CA LEU A 380 10.75 14.32 -10.02
C LEU A 380 10.51 12.81 -10.29
N ASN A 381 11.02 11.91 -9.44
CA ASN A 381 10.72 10.47 -9.51
C ASN A 381 9.26 10.10 -9.25
N ASN A 382 8.49 11.03 -8.69
CA ASN A 382 7.07 10.88 -8.41
C ASN A 382 6.20 11.68 -9.40
N GLY A 383 6.81 12.27 -10.44
CA GLY A 383 6.12 13.20 -11.33
C GLY A 383 5.63 14.46 -10.61
N THR A 384 6.22 14.80 -9.45
CA THR A 384 5.83 15.98 -8.69
C THR A 384 6.20 17.23 -9.49
N PRO A 385 5.22 18.05 -9.89
CA PRO A 385 5.49 19.29 -10.63
C PRO A 385 6.18 20.31 -9.73
N ASP A 386 6.79 21.32 -10.34
CA ASP A 386 7.22 22.53 -9.61
C ASP A 386 5.99 23.11 -8.87
N PRO A 387 6.06 23.28 -7.52
CA PRO A 387 4.96 23.88 -6.75
C PRO A 387 4.53 25.28 -7.21
N GLN A 388 5.39 26.01 -7.93
CA GLN A 388 5.09 27.33 -8.51
C GLN A 388 4.48 27.24 -9.92
N ALA A 389 4.49 26.06 -10.55
CA ALA A 389 3.92 25.89 -11.88
C ALA A 389 2.39 26.10 -11.86
N PRO A 390 1.83 26.82 -12.85
CA PRO A 390 0.39 27.06 -12.90
C PRO A 390 -0.37 25.74 -13.09
N ALA A 391 -1.48 25.60 -12.37
CA ALA A 391 -2.39 24.47 -12.52
C ALA A 391 -3.07 24.42 -13.89
N TRP A 392 -3.19 25.57 -14.57
CA TRP A 392 -3.84 25.70 -15.87
C TRP A 392 -2.91 26.37 -16.88
N ARG A 393 -2.80 25.79 -18.07
CA ARG A 393 -2.08 26.34 -19.22
C ARG A 393 -2.89 26.16 -20.50
N LEU A 394 -2.76 27.09 -21.45
CA LEU A 394 -3.25 26.91 -22.81
C LEU A 394 -2.12 26.38 -23.69
N LEU A 395 -2.38 25.28 -24.38
CA LEU A 395 -1.54 24.70 -25.41
C LEU A 395 -1.94 25.27 -26.78
N PRO A 396 -1.05 25.15 -27.79
CA PRO A 396 -1.40 25.43 -29.18
C PRO A 396 -2.69 24.72 -29.61
N GLY A 397 -3.47 25.36 -30.49
CA GLY A 397 -4.74 24.81 -30.95
C GLY A 397 -5.94 25.12 -30.04
N ASN A 398 -5.77 25.98 -29.02
CA ASN A 398 -6.80 26.35 -28.04
C ASN A 398 -7.25 25.15 -27.19
N ILE A 399 -6.26 24.46 -26.62
CA ILE A 399 -6.44 23.25 -25.80
C ILE A 399 -5.97 23.56 -24.38
N GLY A 400 -6.81 23.26 -23.39
CA GLY A 400 -6.44 23.39 -21.98
C GLY A 400 -5.55 22.26 -21.48
N LEU A 401 -4.58 22.56 -20.63
CA LEU A 401 -3.83 21.59 -19.84
C LEU A 401 -4.03 21.89 -18.35
N LEU A 402 -4.63 20.94 -17.65
CA LEU A 402 -4.90 20.97 -16.22
C LEU A 402 -3.94 20.03 -15.48
N THR A 403 -3.00 20.59 -14.73
CA THR A 403 -2.04 19.85 -13.89
C THR A 403 -2.63 19.61 -12.51
N MET A 404 -2.97 18.37 -12.19
CA MET A 404 -3.65 18.05 -10.92
C MET A 404 -2.77 18.23 -9.68
N GLY A 405 -1.46 18.12 -9.84
CA GLY A 405 -0.44 18.23 -8.80
C GLY A 405 -0.10 19.66 -8.38
N THR A 406 -0.69 20.67 -9.01
CA THR A 406 -0.68 22.06 -8.50
C THR A 406 -2.07 22.66 -8.38
N LEU A 407 -3.12 21.96 -8.83
CA LEU A 407 -4.50 22.42 -8.76
C LEU A 407 -5.01 22.52 -7.31
N ARG A 408 -5.55 23.69 -6.97
CA ARG A 408 -6.27 23.95 -5.73
C ARG A 408 -7.75 24.16 -5.99
N LYS A 409 -8.59 23.73 -5.05
CA LYS A 409 -10.05 23.85 -5.13
C LYS A 409 -10.53 25.26 -5.46
N ALA A 410 -9.92 26.27 -4.85
CA ALA A 410 -10.29 27.68 -5.05
C ALA A 410 -10.09 28.18 -6.49
N GLN A 411 -9.22 27.53 -7.27
CA GLN A 411 -8.91 27.93 -8.64
C GLN A 411 -9.92 27.38 -9.66
N ILE A 412 -10.67 26.33 -9.30
CA ILE A 412 -11.55 25.59 -10.23
C ILE A 412 -12.56 26.50 -10.95
N PRO A 413 -13.31 27.40 -10.28
CA PRO A 413 -14.27 28.25 -11.00
C PRO A 413 -13.62 29.13 -12.07
N GLY A 414 -12.47 29.74 -11.75
CA GLY A 414 -11.73 30.59 -12.69
C GLY A 414 -11.14 29.79 -13.86
N ILE A 415 -10.59 28.62 -13.57
CA ILE A 415 -10.07 27.70 -14.59
C ILE A 415 -11.18 27.24 -15.53
N MET A 416 -12.33 26.82 -14.99
CA MET A 416 -13.43 26.34 -15.82
C MET A 416 -14.08 27.46 -16.64
N GLN A 417 -14.07 28.70 -16.14
CA GLN A 417 -14.45 29.87 -16.92
C GLN A 417 -13.50 30.11 -18.09
N ALA A 418 -12.18 30.00 -17.87
CA ALA A 418 -11.17 30.13 -18.92
C ALA A 418 -11.22 28.95 -19.92
N ALA A 419 -11.53 27.75 -19.44
CA ALA A 419 -11.63 26.54 -20.24
C ALA A 419 -12.86 26.54 -21.16
N LYS A 420 -13.91 27.30 -20.83
CA LYS A 420 -15.24 27.22 -21.47
C LYS A 420 -15.22 27.17 -23.00
N GLU A 421 -14.37 28.00 -23.64
CA GLU A 421 -14.29 28.14 -25.10
C GLU A 421 -13.10 27.37 -25.72
N THR A 422 -12.42 26.52 -24.95
CA THR A 422 -11.35 25.65 -25.46
C THR A 422 -11.93 24.49 -26.28
N LYS A 423 -11.18 23.99 -27.27
CA LYS A 423 -11.59 22.83 -28.08
C LYS A 423 -11.66 21.54 -27.26
N GLY A 424 -10.81 21.45 -26.25
CA GLY A 424 -10.70 20.33 -25.34
C GLY A 424 -9.75 20.65 -24.19
N MET A 425 -9.77 19.78 -23.20
CA MET A 425 -8.94 19.87 -22.01
C MET A 425 -8.24 18.54 -21.76
N VAL A 426 -6.94 18.61 -21.49
CA VAL A 426 -6.12 17.53 -20.98
C VAL A 426 -6.03 17.65 -19.46
N ILE A 427 -6.43 16.61 -18.73
CA ILE A 427 -6.26 16.47 -17.28
C ILE A 427 -5.07 15.55 -17.04
N ASP A 428 -3.96 16.11 -16.56
CA ASP A 428 -2.72 15.34 -16.34
C ASP A 428 -2.69 14.75 -14.93
N LEU A 429 -2.89 13.43 -14.83
CA LEU A 429 -2.82 12.62 -13.60
C LEU A 429 -1.58 11.72 -13.57
N ARG A 430 -0.59 11.95 -14.44
CA ARG A 430 0.77 11.38 -14.32
C ARG A 430 1.53 11.98 -13.13
N ASN A 431 0.99 13.05 -12.56
CA ASN A 431 1.37 13.67 -11.30
C ASN A 431 0.29 13.42 -10.24
N TYR A 432 0.68 13.31 -8.98
CA TYR A 432 -0.25 13.05 -7.89
C TYR A 432 -1.07 14.31 -7.56
N PRO A 433 -2.42 14.23 -7.42
CA PRO A 433 -3.24 15.40 -7.11
C PRO A 433 -2.81 16.14 -5.84
N ALA A 434 -2.75 17.47 -5.88
CA ALA A 434 -2.36 18.28 -4.73
C ALA A 434 -3.45 18.45 -3.68
N GLU A 435 -4.71 18.26 -4.09
CA GLU A 435 -5.91 18.40 -3.26
C GLU A 435 -7.02 17.46 -3.78
N PHE A 436 -7.91 17.01 -2.89
CA PHE A 436 -9.08 16.24 -3.28
C PHE A 436 -10.16 17.14 -3.88
N VAL A 437 -10.23 17.17 -5.21
CA VAL A 437 -11.13 18.07 -5.97
C VAL A 437 -12.18 17.35 -6.81
N VAL A 438 -12.31 16.02 -6.67
CA VAL A 438 -13.24 15.21 -7.49
C VAL A 438 -14.67 15.76 -7.43
N LEU A 439 -15.15 16.07 -6.23
CA LEU A 439 -16.52 16.58 -6.03
C LEU A 439 -16.70 18.05 -6.47
N ASP A 440 -15.60 18.79 -6.62
CA ASP A 440 -15.61 20.20 -6.97
C ASP A 440 -15.48 20.43 -8.48
N LEU A 441 -14.73 19.56 -9.18
CA LEU A 441 -14.57 19.61 -10.63
C LEU A 441 -15.67 18.83 -11.38
N ALA A 442 -16.17 17.72 -10.80
CA ALA A 442 -17.21 16.91 -11.44
C ALA A 442 -18.47 17.69 -11.88
N PRO A 443 -18.98 18.69 -11.13
CA PRO A 443 -20.14 19.48 -11.57
C PRO A 443 -19.94 20.20 -12.91
N TYR A 444 -18.70 20.47 -13.31
CA TYR A 444 -18.37 21.08 -14.60
C TYR A 444 -18.22 20.06 -15.73
N LEU A 445 -18.01 18.78 -15.42
CA LEU A 445 -17.73 17.73 -16.40
C LEU A 445 -18.92 16.80 -16.64
N MET A 446 -19.80 16.64 -15.65
CA MET A 446 -20.91 15.68 -15.69
C MET A 446 -22.19 16.30 -16.26
N GLN A 447 -22.90 15.53 -17.10
CA GLN A 447 -24.23 15.89 -17.61
C GLN A 447 -25.39 15.31 -16.78
N ARG A 448 -25.14 14.22 -16.04
CA ARG A 448 -26.13 13.56 -15.19
C ARG A 448 -25.47 13.00 -13.93
N LYS A 449 -26.30 12.55 -12.99
CA LYS A 449 -25.82 11.80 -11.83
C LYS A 449 -25.20 10.49 -12.31
N THR A 450 -23.95 10.21 -11.92
CA THR A 450 -23.19 9.06 -12.42
C THR A 450 -22.46 8.33 -11.29
N GLU A 451 -22.63 7.01 -11.24
CA GLU A 451 -21.80 6.12 -10.42
C GLU A 451 -20.44 5.91 -11.08
N PHE A 452 -19.37 5.90 -10.29
CA PHE A 452 -18.01 5.71 -10.81
C PHE A 452 -17.16 4.75 -9.98
N VAL A 453 -17.62 4.36 -8.79
CA VAL A 453 -16.85 3.52 -7.87
C VAL A 453 -17.78 2.72 -6.95
N ARG A 454 -17.32 1.52 -6.57
CA ARG A 454 -17.86 0.70 -5.48
C ARG A 454 -16.74 0.33 -4.53
N PHE A 455 -17.10 0.02 -3.29
CA PHE A 455 -16.14 -0.33 -2.25
C PHE A 455 -16.41 -1.70 -1.63
N SER A 456 -15.41 -2.22 -0.93
CA SER A 456 -15.64 -3.22 0.11
C SER A 456 -14.96 -2.83 1.42
N GLN A 457 -15.66 -2.98 2.54
CA GLN A 457 -15.18 -2.58 3.88
C GLN A 457 -15.13 -3.78 4.83
N PRO A 458 -14.19 -3.82 5.78
CA PRO A 458 -14.13 -4.89 6.77
C PRO A 458 -15.31 -4.81 7.74
N VAL A 459 -15.83 -5.97 8.13
CA VAL A 459 -16.80 -6.10 9.23
C VAL A 459 -16.03 -6.50 10.49
N VAL A 460 -15.69 -5.54 11.35
CA VAL A 460 -14.82 -5.81 12.51
C VAL A 460 -15.43 -6.80 13.53
N THR A 461 -16.76 -6.91 13.60
CA THR A 461 -17.50 -7.89 14.41
C THR A 461 -17.58 -9.28 13.75
N TYR A 462 -17.05 -9.41 12.55
CA TYR A 462 -16.86 -10.66 11.82
C TYR A 462 -15.47 -10.65 11.18
N PRO A 463 -14.39 -10.77 11.99
CA PRO A 463 -13.02 -10.58 11.50
C PRO A 463 -12.72 -11.47 10.28
N GLY A 464 -12.16 -10.88 9.23
CA GLY A 464 -11.99 -11.59 7.96
C GLY A 464 -13.11 -11.38 6.96
N MET A 465 -14.26 -10.83 7.34
CA MET A 465 -15.29 -10.53 6.35
C MET A 465 -15.17 -9.12 5.79
N PHE A 466 -15.39 -9.00 4.48
CA PHE A 466 -15.61 -7.74 3.79
C PHE A 466 -17.00 -7.71 3.15
N GLU A 467 -17.68 -6.58 3.28
CA GLU A 467 -18.98 -6.34 2.63
C GLU A 467 -18.87 -5.36 1.48
N HIS A 468 -19.68 -5.58 0.45
CA HIS A 468 -19.94 -4.59 -0.58
C HIS A 468 -20.54 -3.31 0.02
N ARG A 469 -20.06 -2.17 -0.50
CA ARG A 469 -20.52 -0.84 -0.13
C ARG A 469 -20.65 0.00 -1.40
N GLN A 470 -21.77 0.71 -1.49
CA GLN A 470 -21.98 1.65 -2.59
C GLN A 470 -21.04 2.84 -2.45
N GLY A 471 -20.48 3.29 -3.57
CA GLY A 471 -19.69 4.50 -3.62
C GLY A 471 -20.54 5.76 -3.74
N PRO A 472 -19.91 6.95 -3.63
CA PRO A 472 -20.57 8.19 -3.96
C PRO A 472 -20.90 8.25 -5.46
N THR A 473 -21.88 9.07 -5.80
CA THR A 473 -22.17 9.46 -7.18
C THR A 473 -21.66 10.86 -7.46
N LEU A 474 -21.16 11.09 -8.67
CA LEU A 474 -20.91 12.44 -9.16
C LEU A 474 -22.22 13.09 -9.59
N TRP A 475 -22.31 14.40 -9.44
CA TRP A 475 -23.50 15.18 -9.77
C TRP A 475 -23.17 16.21 -10.84
N ALA A 476 -24.12 16.43 -11.75
CA ALA A 476 -24.06 17.55 -12.68
C ALA A 476 -24.34 18.88 -11.94
N SER A 477 -23.71 19.97 -12.38
CA SER A 477 -24.12 21.31 -11.95
C SER A 477 -25.46 21.72 -12.59
N LYS A 478 -26.03 22.84 -12.13
CA LYS A 478 -27.21 23.46 -12.80
C LYS A 478 -26.84 24.13 -14.14
N GLY A 479 -25.55 24.33 -14.44
CA GLY A 479 -25.07 24.90 -15.69
C GLY A 479 -24.73 23.83 -16.73
N PRO A 480 -24.43 24.23 -17.98
CA PRO A 480 -23.98 23.27 -18.98
C PRO A 480 -22.65 22.65 -18.57
N ALA A 481 -22.52 21.34 -18.78
CA ALA A 481 -21.24 20.66 -18.70
C ALA A 481 -20.28 21.24 -19.75
N TYR A 482 -18.98 21.13 -19.49
CA TYR A 482 -17.93 21.46 -20.43
C TYR A 482 -18.15 20.69 -21.74
N ALA A 483 -18.23 21.43 -22.85
CA ALA A 483 -18.61 20.89 -24.15
C ALA A 483 -17.42 20.33 -24.96
N GLY A 484 -16.19 20.72 -24.62
CA GLY A 484 -14.98 20.24 -25.28
C GLY A 484 -14.63 18.81 -24.89
N LYS A 485 -13.75 18.18 -25.68
CA LYS A 485 -13.24 16.83 -25.39
C LYS A 485 -12.39 16.85 -24.12
N VAL A 486 -12.50 15.82 -23.29
CA VAL A 486 -11.68 15.64 -22.08
C VAL A 486 -10.74 14.45 -22.29
N ILE A 487 -9.43 14.68 -22.19
CA ILE A 487 -8.44 13.59 -22.23
C ILE A 487 -7.74 13.53 -20.88
N ILE A 488 -7.61 12.34 -20.29
CA ILE A 488 -7.00 12.14 -18.98
C ILE A 488 -5.69 11.37 -19.18
N LEU A 489 -4.57 11.93 -18.73
CA LEU A 489 -3.26 11.28 -18.86
C LEU A 489 -2.92 10.51 -17.61
N VAL A 490 -2.52 9.26 -17.77
CA VAL A 490 -2.10 8.38 -16.68
C VAL A 490 -0.84 7.59 -17.04
N ASN A 491 -0.11 7.15 -16.03
CA ASN A 491 1.00 6.21 -16.17
C ASN A 491 1.25 5.48 -14.85
N GLU A 492 2.38 4.77 -14.73
CA GLU A 492 2.74 4.00 -13.54
C GLU A 492 2.98 4.87 -12.28
N LEU A 493 3.02 6.20 -12.40
CA LEU A 493 3.03 7.13 -11.25
C LEU A 493 1.63 7.44 -10.73
N SER A 494 0.59 7.28 -11.55
CA SER A 494 -0.80 7.45 -11.15
C SER A 494 -1.15 6.35 -10.13
N GLN A 495 -1.28 6.74 -8.87
CA GLN A 495 -1.52 5.82 -7.75
C GLN A 495 -2.61 6.40 -6.84
N SER A 496 -3.36 5.54 -6.15
CA SER A 496 -4.28 5.97 -5.09
C SER A 496 -5.24 7.06 -5.57
N GLN A 497 -5.23 8.24 -4.95
CA GLN A 497 -6.06 9.36 -5.33
C GLN A 497 -6.04 9.69 -6.84
N ALA A 498 -4.91 9.50 -7.53
CA ALA A 498 -4.84 9.71 -8.98
C ALA A 498 -5.67 8.67 -9.75
N GLU A 499 -5.69 7.41 -9.30
CA GLU A 499 -6.51 6.34 -9.86
C GLU A 499 -8.00 6.61 -9.59
N TYR A 500 -8.37 6.90 -8.34
CA TYR A 500 -9.74 7.30 -7.98
C TYR A 500 -10.25 8.49 -8.79
N THR A 501 -9.40 9.51 -8.98
CA THR A 501 -9.72 10.70 -9.78
C THR A 501 -9.91 10.35 -11.25
N THR A 502 -9.08 9.45 -11.79
CA THR A 502 -9.23 8.92 -13.15
C THR A 502 -10.55 8.17 -13.30
N MET A 503 -10.90 7.30 -12.34
CA MET A 503 -12.18 6.58 -12.33
C MET A 503 -13.37 7.54 -12.30
N ALA A 504 -13.27 8.64 -11.55
CA ALA A 504 -14.32 9.65 -11.51
C ALA A 504 -14.47 10.35 -12.86
N PHE A 505 -13.40 10.94 -13.37
CA PHE A 505 -13.47 11.81 -14.54
C PHE A 505 -13.60 11.06 -15.87
N ARG A 506 -13.21 9.78 -15.94
CA ARG A 506 -13.49 8.95 -17.13
C ARG A 506 -14.99 8.76 -17.40
N THR A 507 -15.84 9.01 -16.40
CA THR A 507 -17.29 8.95 -16.58
C THR A 507 -17.88 10.19 -17.24
N ALA A 508 -17.07 11.23 -17.47
CA ALA A 508 -17.50 12.42 -18.20
C ALA A 508 -17.81 12.04 -19.66
N PRO A 509 -18.90 12.58 -20.25
CA PRO A 509 -19.27 12.27 -21.63
C PRO A 509 -18.13 12.56 -22.61
N GLY A 510 -17.74 11.54 -23.39
CA GLY A 510 -16.68 11.65 -24.39
C GLY A 510 -15.26 11.75 -23.81
N ALA A 511 -15.07 11.54 -22.50
CA ALA A 511 -13.74 11.49 -21.91
C ALA A 511 -12.99 10.21 -22.32
N MET A 512 -11.68 10.32 -22.51
CA MET A 512 -10.80 9.18 -22.77
C MET A 512 -9.58 9.21 -21.85
N VAL A 513 -9.22 8.06 -21.31
CA VAL A 513 -7.99 7.83 -20.55
C VAL A 513 -6.89 7.40 -21.52
N VAL A 514 -5.74 8.09 -21.48
CA VAL A 514 -4.63 7.91 -22.41
C VAL A 514 -3.32 7.75 -21.63
N GLY A 515 -2.50 6.78 -22.02
CA GLY A 515 -1.18 6.57 -21.42
C GLY A 515 -0.89 5.10 -21.15
N SER A 516 -0.37 4.80 -19.96
CA SER A 516 0.03 3.43 -19.58
C SER A 516 -0.61 2.98 -18.26
N THR A 517 -0.47 1.69 -17.96
CA THR A 517 -1.01 1.06 -16.74
C THR A 517 -0.60 1.82 -15.47
N THR A 518 -1.57 2.09 -14.61
CA THR A 518 -1.39 2.79 -13.33
C THR A 518 -0.92 1.85 -12.21
N ALA A 519 -0.74 2.40 -11.01
CA ALA A 519 -0.13 1.66 -9.90
C ALA A 519 -0.92 0.47 -9.36
N GLY A 520 -2.24 0.44 -9.58
CA GLY A 520 -3.14 -0.61 -9.11
C GLY A 520 -3.24 -0.69 -7.59
N ALA A 521 -3.30 0.47 -6.92
CA ALA A 521 -3.38 0.57 -5.46
C ALA A 521 -4.28 1.77 -5.07
N ASP A 522 -5.60 1.56 -5.10
CA ASP A 522 -6.58 2.64 -4.92
C ASP A 522 -7.22 2.69 -3.52
N GLY A 523 -7.09 1.61 -2.73
CA GLY A 523 -7.70 1.54 -1.40
C GLY A 523 -7.09 2.50 -0.37
N ASN A 524 -7.91 3.05 0.53
CA ASN A 524 -7.42 3.85 1.66
C ASN A 524 -6.39 3.09 2.48
N VAL A 525 -5.30 3.75 2.83
CA VAL A 525 -4.23 3.14 3.63
C VAL A 525 -4.65 2.88 5.08
N SER A 526 -4.22 1.74 5.60
CA SER A 526 -4.29 1.36 7.02
C SER A 526 -2.89 1.07 7.52
N VAL A 527 -2.52 1.67 8.66
CA VAL A 527 -1.16 1.54 9.23
C VAL A 527 -1.05 0.29 10.08
N ILE A 528 -0.07 -0.56 9.76
CA ILE A 528 0.31 -1.74 10.53
C ILE A 528 1.61 -1.44 11.30
N PRO A 529 1.53 -1.26 12.62
CA PRO A 529 2.71 -1.17 13.48
C PRO A 529 3.28 -2.55 13.78
N LEU A 530 4.59 -2.69 13.63
CA LEU A 530 5.35 -3.92 13.84
C LEU A 530 6.46 -3.68 14.88
N PRO A 531 6.83 -4.72 15.67
CA PRO A 531 7.96 -4.66 16.61
C PRO A 531 9.25 -4.12 15.99
N GLY A 532 10.05 -3.38 16.76
CA GLY A 532 11.25 -2.70 16.26
C GLY A 532 10.95 -1.34 15.62
N ASN A 533 9.81 -0.74 15.96
CA ASN A 533 9.33 0.55 15.42
C ASN A 533 9.20 0.57 13.89
N ILE A 534 8.88 -0.58 13.29
CA ILE A 534 8.59 -0.67 11.86
C ILE A 534 7.12 -0.31 11.67
N ASN A 535 6.83 0.62 10.76
CA ASN A 535 5.47 0.88 10.31
C ASN A 535 5.38 0.50 8.84
N THR A 536 4.34 -0.26 8.51
CA THR A 536 3.95 -0.54 7.13
C THR A 536 2.49 -0.21 6.90
N TRP A 537 2.04 -0.25 5.66
CA TRP A 537 0.65 0.02 5.28
C TRP A 537 0.03 -1.17 4.55
N ILE A 538 -1.29 -1.14 4.43
CA ILE A 538 -2.05 -1.90 3.45
C ILE A 538 -3.15 -1.00 2.86
N SER A 539 -3.60 -1.31 1.66
CA SER A 539 -4.90 -0.87 1.14
C SER A 539 -6.00 -1.54 1.98
N GLY A 540 -6.64 -0.78 2.85
CA GLY A 540 -7.56 -1.27 3.88
C GLY A 540 -9.04 -1.32 3.48
N ILE A 541 -9.40 -0.80 2.30
CA ILE A 541 -10.70 -1.03 1.65
C ILE A 541 -10.50 -1.49 0.22
N GLY A 542 -11.47 -2.26 -0.26
CA GLY A 542 -11.57 -2.60 -1.68
C GLY A 542 -12.13 -1.42 -2.47
N VAL A 543 -11.59 -1.18 -3.66
CA VAL A 543 -12.07 -0.18 -4.62
C VAL A 543 -12.27 -0.86 -5.96
N TYR A 544 -13.45 -0.70 -6.54
CA TYR A 544 -13.87 -1.42 -7.74
C TYR A 544 -14.60 -0.48 -8.67
N TYR A 545 -14.62 -0.81 -9.96
CA TYR A 545 -15.54 -0.18 -10.90
C TYR A 545 -17.00 -0.46 -10.51
N PRO A 546 -17.98 0.35 -10.97
CA PRO A 546 -19.40 0.11 -10.70
C PRO A 546 -19.91 -1.25 -11.18
N ASP A 547 -19.29 -1.82 -12.20
CA ASP A 547 -19.59 -3.16 -12.72
C ASP A 547 -18.89 -4.30 -11.96
N GLY A 548 -18.12 -3.97 -10.91
CA GLY A 548 -17.40 -4.93 -10.08
C GLY A 548 -16.01 -5.32 -10.58
N ARG A 549 -15.55 -4.79 -11.72
CA ARG A 549 -14.16 -5.02 -12.17
C ARG A 549 -13.14 -4.49 -11.16
N GLU A 550 -12.01 -5.17 -11.11
CA GLU A 550 -10.91 -4.90 -10.18
C GLU A 550 -10.06 -3.68 -10.60
N THR A 551 -9.51 -2.98 -9.61
CA THR A 551 -8.46 -1.98 -9.80
C THR A 551 -7.15 -2.39 -9.14
N GLN A 552 -7.18 -3.10 -8.01
CA GLN A 552 -5.97 -3.58 -7.35
C GLN A 552 -5.21 -4.56 -8.27
N ARG A 553 -3.88 -4.41 -8.35
CA ARG A 553 -2.97 -5.15 -9.25
C ARG A 553 -3.17 -4.91 -10.75
N ILE A 554 -4.35 -4.50 -11.19
CA ILE A 554 -4.62 -4.22 -12.61
C ILE A 554 -4.27 -2.77 -12.94
N GLY A 555 -4.63 -1.84 -12.06
CA GLY A 555 -4.64 -0.41 -12.35
C GLY A 555 -5.87 0.00 -13.17
N ILE A 556 -5.89 1.27 -13.55
CA ILE A 556 -6.83 1.86 -14.48
C ILE A 556 -6.34 1.53 -15.90
N VAL A 557 -7.12 0.72 -16.61
CA VAL A 557 -6.84 0.38 -18.01
C VAL A 557 -7.16 1.59 -18.89
N PRO A 558 -6.17 2.16 -19.61
CA PRO A 558 -6.38 3.28 -20.53
C PRO A 558 -7.26 2.87 -21.71
N ASP A 559 -8.01 3.83 -22.25
CA ASP A 559 -8.78 3.65 -23.49
C ASP A 559 -7.84 3.69 -24.71
N VAL A 560 -6.76 4.47 -24.63
CA VAL A 560 -5.67 4.50 -25.62
C VAL A 560 -4.34 4.28 -24.92
N VAL A 561 -3.71 3.14 -25.20
CA VAL A 561 -2.37 2.83 -24.68
C VAL A 561 -1.31 3.56 -25.50
N ILE A 562 -0.50 4.37 -24.84
CA ILE A 562 0.65 5.05 -25.41
C ILE A 562 1.74 5.17 -24.33
N THR A 563 2.97 4.83 -24.69
CA THR A 563 4.14 4.93 -23.82
C THR A 563 5.22 5.76 -24.50
N PRO A 564 6.04 6.51 -23.74
CA PRO A 564 7.22 7.15 -24.32
C PRO A 564 8.12 6.14 -25.02
N THR A 565 8.76 6.58 -26.10
CA THR A 565 9.81 5.84 -26.80
C THR A 565 11.18 6.39 -26.41
N ILE A 566 12.23 5.59 -26.60
CA ILE A 566 13.60 6.06 -26.37
C ILE A 566 13.92 7.22 -27.32
N GLN A 567 13.45 7.15 -28.56
CA GLN A 567 13.62 8.22 -29.54
C GLN A 567 12.88 9.50 -29.13
N GLY A 568 11.63 9.40 -28.70
CA GLY A 568 10.86 10.54 -28.18
C GLY A 568 11.56 11.24 -27.03
N ILE A 569 12.17 10.48 -26.11
CA ILE A 569 12.96 11.04 -25.00
C ILE A 569 14.21 11.78 -25.49
N ARG A 570 14.93 11.24 -26.49
CA ARG A 570 16.08 11.92 -27.12
C ARG A 570 15.69 13.23 -27.78
N ASP A 571 14.52 13.22 -28.43
CA ASP A 571 13.99 14.37 -29.15
C ASP A 571 13.30 15.40 -28.22
N GLY A 572 13.23 15.13 -26.92
CA GLY A 572 12.57 15.99 -25.93
C GLY A 572 11.05 16.05 -26.07
N ARG A 573 10.44 15.02 -26.67
CA ARG A 573 9.00 14.92 -26.93
C ARG A 573 8.23 14.29 -25.77
N ASP A 574 7.02 14.76 -25.56
CA ASP A 574 6.02 14.11 -24.69
C ASP A 574 4.96 13.45 -25.57
N GLU A 575 5.27 12.25 -26.06
CA GLU A 575 4.40 11.52 -27.01
C GLU A 575 3.02 11.20 -26.43
N VAL A 576 2.90 11.12 -25.10
CA VAL A 576 1.62 10.88 -24.41
C VAL A 576 0.76 12.14 -24.48
N LEU A 577 1.33 13.32 -24.18
CA LEU A 577 0.63 14.61 -24.30
C LEU A 577 0.32 14.94 -25.77
N GLU A 578 1.25 14.69 -26.69
CA GLU A 578 1.03 14.89 -28.11
C GLU A 578 -0.14 14.04 -28.62
N LYS A 579 -0.24 12.79 -28.19
CA LYS A 579 -1.38 11.94 -28.55
C LYS A 579 -2.70 12.49 -28.02
N ALA A 580 -2.70 13.04 -26.81
CA ALA A 580 -3.88 13.69 -26.24
C ALA A 580 -4.33 14.91 -27.06
N VAL A 581 -3.37 15.73 -27.49
CA VAL A 581 -3.62 16.88 -28.38
C VAL A 581 -4.21 16.41 -29.72
N GLN A 582 -3.64 15.39 -30.34
CA GLN A 582 -4.15 14.81 -31.60
C GLN A 582 -5.60 14.33 -31.47
N LEU A 583 -5.93 13.61 -30.40
CA LEU A 583 -7.29 13.12 -30.14
C LEU A 583 -8.30 14.26 -29.97
N ILE A 584 -7.90 15.36 -29.33
CA ILE A 584 -8.75 16.56 -29.21
C ILE A 584 -8.99 17.18 -30.59
N GLU A 585 -7.93 17.33 -31.39
CA GLU A 585 -8.01 17.86 -32.76
C GLU A 585 -8.75 16.95 -33.75
N GLY A 586 -8.99 15.68 -33.39
CA GLY A 586 -9.66 14.70 -34.26
C GLY A 586 -8.72 14.08 -35.30
N LYS A 587 -7.43 13.96 -34.97
CA LYS A 587 -6.38 13.36 -35.80
C LYS A 587 -5.98 11.97 -35.34
#